data_AF-A0A7Z8Y302-F1
#
_entry.id   AF-A0A7Z8Y302-F1
#
_cell.length_a   1.000
_cell.length_b   1.000
_cell.length_c   1.000
_cell.angle_alpha   90.00
_cell.angle_beta   90.00
_cell.angle_gamma   90.00
#
_symmetry.space_group_name_H-M   'P 1'
#
loop_
_entity.id
_entity.type
_entity.pdbx_description
1 polymer ?
#
loop_
_entity_poly.entity_id
_entity_poly.type
_entity_poly.pdbx_seq_one_letter_code
_entity_poly.pdbx_strand_id
1 'polypeptide(L)'
;MEAFLISTGLVSIAEIGDKTMLLSIVMAATWRRPTPIILGILAATLLNHAFAALAGTVLAHFITGDWMRWIVGVAFLGFAAWALIPDTLDEQKGEVQRGFWAIFWTTASAFFLIEMGDKTQVATAMLAARFENLPLVVAGSTLGMMLVNGPAVLLGETAAKKLPLKWIRLAAAVGFAATGLWILFAP
;
A
#
# COMPACT_ATOMS: atom_id res chain seq x y z
N MET A 1 15.44 5.87 -13.28
CA MET A 1 14.66 4.68 -13.67
C MET A 1 14.59 3.67 -12.53
N GLU A 2 15.71 3.35 -11.88
CA GLU A 2 15.76 2.41 -10.74
C GLU A 2 14.78 2.75 -9.61
N ALA A 3 14.75 4.00 -9.14
CA ALA A 3 13.83 4.45 -8.09
C ALA A 3 12.35 4.16 -8.40
N PHE A 4 11.93 4.37 -9.66
CA PHE A 4 10.58 4.11 -10.12
C PHE A 4 10.24 2.62 -10.16
N LEU A 5 11.15 1.78 -10.68
CA LEU A 5 10.92 0.34 -10.78
C LEU A 5 10.92 -0.32 -9.40
N ILE A 6 11.84 0.08 -8.52
CA ILE A 6 11.91 -0.44 -7.14
C ILE A 6 10.70 0.00 -6.33
N SER A 7 10.28 1.27 -6.42
CA SER A 7 9.07 1.72 -5.72
C SER A 7 7.81 1.04 -6.24
N THR A 8 7.69 0.86 -7.57
CA THR A 8 6.58 0.11 -8.17
C THR A 8 6.53 -1.32 -7.65
N GLY A 9 7.65 -2.06 -7.76
CA GLY A 9 7.70 -3.46 -7.33
C GLY A 9 7.46 -3.62 -5.83
N LEU A 10 8.11 -2.81 -5.00
CA LEU A 10 7.98 -2.91 -3.55
C LEU A 10 6.56 -2.59 -3.08
N VAL A 11 5.97 -1.51 -3.58
CA VAL A 11 4.60 -1.13 -3.19
C VAL A 11 3.59 -2.13 -3.70
N SER A 12 3.70 -2.61 -4.94
CA SER A 12 2.83 -3.69 -5.42
C SER A 12 2.90 -4.93 -4.52
N ILE A 13 4.10 -5.37 -4.12
CA ILE A 13 4.24 -6.56 -3.27
C ILE A 13 3.65 -6.30 -1.88
N ALA A 14 3.90 -5.13 -1.30
CA ALA A 14 3.39 -4.75 0.02
C ALA A 14 1.86 -4.70 0.05
N GLU A 15 1.25 -4.37 -1.09
CA GLU A 15 -0.18 -4.15 -1.25
C GLU A 15 -0.98 -5.44 -1.51
N ILE A 16 -0.34 -6.50 -2.01
CA ILE A 16 -1.03 -7.76 -2.29
C ILE A 16 -1.54 -8.39 -0.99
N GLY A 17 -2.86 -8.49 -0.88
CA GLY A 17 -3.56 -9.07 0.27
C GLY A 17 -3.71 -8.11 1.45
N ASP A 18 -3.44 -6.82 1.26
CA ASP A 18 -3.54 -5.81 2.31
C ASP A 18 -4.97 -5.28 2.52
N LYS A 19 -5.16 -4.47 3.59
CA LYS A 19 -6.44 -3.86 3.97
C LYS A 19 -7.03 -3.02 2.85
N THR A 20 -6.19 -2.27 2.16
CA THR A 20 -6.56 -1.42 1.01
C THR A 20 -7.02 -2.27 -0.18
N MET A 21 -6.33 -3.37 -0.50
CA MET A 21 -6.81 -4.34 -1.49
C MET A 21 -8.18 -4.92 -1.11
N LEU A 22 -8.37 -5.36 0.14
CA LEU A 22 -9.66 -5.89 0.60
C LEU A 22 -10.77 -4.84 0.54
N LEU A 23 -10.49 -3.61 0.97
CA LEU A 23 -11.40 -2.48 0.88
C LEU A 23 -11.81 -2.20 -0.57
N SER A 24 -10.85 -2.25 -1.51
CA SER A 24 -11.10 -2.06 -2.94
C SER A 24 -12.12 -3.08 -3.47
N ILE A 25 -12.01 -4.34 -3.03
CA ILE A 25 -12.91 -5.43 -3.41
C ILE A 25 -14.28 -5.23 -2.76
N VAL A 26 -14.33 -4.85 -1.49
CA VAL A 26 -15.60 -4.56 -0.79
C VAL A 26 -16.33 -3.41 -1.49
N MET A 27 -15.66 -2.29 -1.74
CA MET A 27 -16.25 -1.15 -2.44
C MET A 27 -16.74 -1.52 -3.85
N ALA A 28 -15.96 -2.33 -4.58
CA ALA A 28 -16.35 -2.83 -5.89
C ALA A 28 -17.59 -3.73 -5.81
N ALA A 29 -17.68 -4.62 -4.81
CA ALA A 29 -18.83 -5.48 -4.58
C ALA A 29 -20.07 -4.70 -4.13
N THR A 30 -19.89 -3.67 -3.29
CA THR A 30 -20.98 -2.85 -2.73
C THR A 30 -21.59 -1.92 -3.78
N TRP A 31 -20.77 -1.19 -4.54
CA TRP A 31 -21.26 -0.14 -5.43
C TRP A 31 -21.27 -0.51 -6.91
N ARG A 32 -20.52 -1.54 -7.32
CA ARG A 32 -20.44 -2.01 -8.72
C ARG A 32 -20.15 -0.89 -9.74
N ARG A 33 -19.46 0.16 -9.30
CA ARG A 33 -19.05 1.31 -10.11
C ARG A 33 -17.53 1.47 -10.04
N PRO A 34 -16.76 0.77 -10.89
CA PRO A 34 -15.32 0.70 -10.76
C PRO A 34 -14.63 2.05 -11.03
N THR A 35 -15.18 2.88 -11.92
CA THR A 35 -14.55 4.14 -12.33
C THR A 35 -14.39 5.17 -11.19
N PRO A 36 -15.42 5.56 -10.41
CA PRO A 36 -15.22 6.48 -9.29
C PRO A 36 -14.36 5.87 -8.17
N ILE A 37 -14.37 4.54 -8.00
CA ILE A 37 -13.54 3.85 -7.00
C ILE A 37 -12.06 3.96 -7.40
N ILE A 38 -11.71 3.55 -8.63
CA ILE A 38 -10.33 3.62 -9.14
C ILE A 38 -9.77 5.05 -9.07
N LEU A 39 -10.58 6.04 -9.45
CA LEU A 39 -10.16 7.44 -9.38
C LEU A 39 -9.98 7.92 -7.94
N GLY A 40 -10.84 7.47 -7.02
CA GLY A 40 -10.71 7.79 -5.59
C GLY A 40 -9.43 7.19 -4.99
N ILE A 41 -9.12 5.93 -5.32
CA ILE A 41 -7.87 5.26 -4.92
C ILE A 41 -6.67 6.04 -5.47
N LEU A 42 -6.65 6.32 -6.77
CA LEU A 42 -5.56 7.06 -7.41
C LEU A 42 -5.31 8.41 -6.73
N ALA A 43 -6.36 9.18 -6.46
CA ALA A 43 -6.25 10.47 -5.80
C ALA A 43 -5.72 10.36 -4.36
N ALA A 44 -6.24 9.41 -3.58
CA ALA A 44 -5.79 9.16 -2.22
C ALA A 44 -4.31 8.74 -2.18
N THR A 45 -3.94 7.77 -3.00
CA THR A 45 -2.58 7.24 -3.08
C THR A 45 -1.58 8.31 -3.52
N LEU A 46 -1.91 9.12 -4.53
CA LEU A 46 -1.04 10.23 -4.96
C LEU A 46 -0.77 11.20 -3.80
N LEU A 47 -1.81 11.60 -3.08
CA LEU A 47 -1.67 12.50 -1.94
C LEU A 47 -0.86 11.88 -0.81
N ASN A 48 -1.16 10.63 -0.45
CA ASN A 48 -0.45 9.93 0.62
C ASN A 48 1.01 9.67 0.30
N HIS A 49 1.30 9.22 -0.90
CA HIS A 49 2.66 8.90 -1.30
C HIS A 49 3.50 10.16 -1.51
N ALA A 50 2.91 11.24 -2.02
CA ALA A 50 3.57 12.54 -2.06
C ALA A 50 3.87 13.04 -0.63
N PHE A 51 2.89 12.97 0.28
CA PHE A 51 3.09 13.34 1.68
C PHE A 51 4.19 12.50 2.35
N ALA A 52 4.15 11.19 2.18
CA ALA A 52 5.12 10.25 2.71
C ALA A 52 6.53 10.52 2.19
N ALA A 53 6.65 10.68 0.87
CA ALA A 53 7.93 10.95 0.23
C ALA A 53 8.52 12.27 0.73
N LEU A 54 7.70 13.31 0.86
CA LEU A 54 8.13 14.61 1.41
C LEU A 54 8.58 14.46 2.86
N ALA A 55 7.79 13.81 3.71
CA ALA A 55 8.15 13.55 5.10
C ALA A 55 9.45 12.75 5.21
N GLY A 56 9.64 11.72 4.37
CA GLY A 56 10.85 10.91 4.31
C GLY A 56 12.10 11.69 3.91
N THR A 57 11.99 12.56 2.89
CA THR A 57 13.11 13.43 2.52
C THR A 57 13.50 14.37 3.65
N VAL A 58 12.53 14.95 4.38
CA VAL A 58 12.81 15.77 5.56
C VAL A 58 13.47 14.95 6.67
N LEU A 59 12.95 13.75 6.98
CA LEU A 59 13.47 12.87 8.02
C LEU A 59 14.93 12.45 7.77
N ALA A 60 15.29 12.24 6.49
CA ALA A 60 16.64 11.86 6.07
C ALA A 60 17.71 12.87 6.49
N HIS A 61 17.35 14.16 6.61
CA HIS A 61 18.29 15.20 7.05
C HIS A 61 18.58 15.14 8.54
N PHE A 62 17.75 14.46 9.33
CA PHE A 62 17.88 14.38 10.79
C PHE A 62 18.42 13.04 11.30
N ILE A 63 18.50 12.02 10.45
CA ILE A 63 18.96 10.67 10.82
C ILE A 63 20.36 10.43 10.22
N THR A 64 21.38 10.43 11.07
CA THR A 64 22.79 10.22 10.69
C THR A 64 23.30 8.84 11.10
N GLY A 65 24.22 8.26 10.31
CA GLY A 65 24.89 6.99 10.61
C GLY A 65 24.08 5.72 10.34
N ASP A 66 24.46 4.61 10.97
CA ASP A 66 23.86 3.27 10.77
C ASP A 66 22.44 3.12 11.36
N TRP A 67 21.94 4.11 12.09
CA TRP A 67 20.63 4.07 12.75
C TRP A 67 19.49 3.85 11.76
N MET A 68 19.57 4.42 10.56
CA MET A 68 18.58 4.22 9.52
C MET A 68 18.47 2.74 9.13
N ARG A 69 19.60 2.04 9.01
CA ARG A 69 19.67 0.61 8.68
C ARG A 69 18.95 -0.24 9.73
N TRP A 70 19.21 0.04 11.01
CA TRP A 70 18.60 -0.67 12.13
C TRP A 70 17.10 -0.42 12.23
N ILE A 71 16.67 0.85 12.16
CA ILE A 71 15.26 1.23 12.25
C ILE A 71 14.45 0.52 11.16
N VAL A 72 14.94 0.58 9.92
CA VAL A 72 14.23 0.02 8.77
C VAL A 72 14.25 -1.49 8.78
N GLY A 73 15.42 -2.09 9.03
CA GLY A 73 15.56 -3.54 9.07
C GLY A 73 14.67 -4.19 10.14
N VAL A 74 14.65 -3.62 11.35
CA VAL A 74 13.80 -4.12 12.46
C VAL A 74 12.32 -3.90 12.17
N ALA A 75 11.93 -2.76 11.59
CA ALA A 75 10.54 -2.50 11.21
C ALA A 75 10.01 -3.53 10.20
N PHE A 76 10.82 -3.89 9.18
CA PHE A 76 10.46 -4.92 8.20
C PHE A 76 10.29 -6.31 8.82
N LEU A 77 11.10 -6.68 9.81
CA LEU A 77 10.90 -7.92 10.57
C LEU A 77 9.62 -7.87 11.42
N GLY A 78 9.28 -6.72 11.99
CA GLY A 78 8.01 -6.49 12.68
C GLY A 78 6.80 -6.66 11.75
N PHE A 79 6.87 -6.12 10.53
CA PHE A 79 5.82 -6.30 9.51
C PHE A 79 5.68 -7.75 9.05
N ALA A 80 6.78 -8.51 8.97
CA ALA A 80 6.72 -9.93 8.66
C ALA A 80 5.94 -10.72 9.72
N ALA A 81 6.15 -10.42 11.00
CA ALA A 81 5.43 -11.05 12.10
C ALA A 81 3.95 -10.63 12.12
N TRP A 82 3.65 -9.35 11.95
CA TRP A 82 2.29 -8.83 11.95
C TRP A 82 1.48 -9.34 10.75
N ALA A 83 2.09 -9.47 9.57
CA ALA A 83 1.42 -10.00 8.39
C ALA A 83 0.77 -11.36 8.64
N LEU A 84 1.30 -12.20 9.54
CA LEU A 84 0.74 -13.51 9.88
C LEU A 84 -0.57 -13.46 10.69
N ILE A 85 -0.91 -12.32 11.29
CA ILE A 85 -2.12 -12.15 12.10
C ILE A 85 -3.33 -11.95 11.16
N PRO A 86 -4.40 -12.77 11.28
CA PRO A 86 -5.60 -12.60 10.48
C PRO A 86 -6.49 -11.47 11.01
N ASP A 87 -6.71 -10.43 10.19
CA ASP A 87 -7.75 -9.42 10.43
C ASP A 87 -9.14 -9.96 10.06
N THR A 88 -10.16 -9.60 10.87
CA THR A 88 -11.57 -9.89 10.62
C THR A 88 -12.32 -8.61 10.24
N LEU A 89 -13.12 -8.64 9.18
CA LEU A 89 -14.01 -7.54 8.77
C LEU A 89 -15.46 -7.94 9.03
N ASP A 90 -16.22 -7.09 9.75
CA ASP A 90 -17.66 -7.25 9.94
C ASP A 90 -18.44 -6.78 8.70
N GLU A 91 -19.34 -7.62 8.19
CA GLU A 91 -20.16 -7.34 7.00
C GLU A 91 -21.35 -6.40 7.34
N GLN A 92 -21.43 -5.23 6.70
CA GLN A 92 -22.68 -4.45 6.62
C GLN A 92 -23.27 -4.47 5.19
N LYS A 93 -24.52 -4.94 5.09
CA LYS A 93 -25.30 -5.08 3.85
C LYS A 93 -26.22 -3.86 3.64
N GLY A 94 -26.13 -3.23 2.47
CA GLY A 94 -27.12 -2.25 1.99
C GLY A 94 -26.73 -1.58 0.67
N GLU A 95 -27.45 -1.90 -0.42
CA GLU A 95 -27.35 -1.19 -1.71
C GLU A 95 -27.98 0.21 -1.60
N VAL A 96 -27.17 1.25 -1.33
CA VAL A 96 -27.59 2.65 -1.50
C VAL A 96 -27.04 3.13 -2.84
N GLN A 97 -27.92 3.47 -3.78
CA GLN A 97 -27.53 4.08 -5.07
C GLN A 97 -26.85 5.44 -4.82
N ARG A 98 -25.53 5.45 -4.68
CA ARG A 98 -24.74 6.67 -4.52
C ARG A 98 -24.30 7.24 -5.88
N GLY A 99 -24.33 8.56 -6.00
CA GLY A 99 -23.81 9.27 -7.19
C GLY A 99 -22.30 9.09 -7.35
N PHE A 100 -21.78 9.33 -8.56
CA PHE A 100 -20.35 9.18 -8.89
C PHE A 100 -19.44 9.89 -7.87
N TRP A 101 -19.69 11.17 -7.61
CA TRP A 101 -18.89 11.99 -6.70
C TRP A 101 -18.94 11.52 -5.25
N ALA A 102 -20.08 10.98 -4.82
CA ALA A 102 -20.21 10.41 -3.47
C ALA A 102 -19.33 9.16 -3.31
N ILE A 103 -19.29 8.28 -4.32
CA ILE A 103 -18.43 7.08 -4.32
C ILE A 103 -16.96 7.49 -4.38
N PHE A 104 -16.61 8.43 -5.25
CA PHE A 104 -15.25 8.96 -5.37
C PHE A 104 -14.74 9.51 -4.03
N TRP A 105 -15.47 10.45 -3.41
CA TRP A 105 -15.04 11.07 -2.15
C TRP A 105 -15.01 10.07 -0.99
N THR A 106 -15.98 9.15 -0.92
CA THR A 106 -15.94 8.09 0.10
C THR A 106 -14.71 7.21 -0.07
N THR A 107 -14.39 6.83 -1.31
CA THR A 107 -13.21 6.00 -1.61
C THR A 107 -11.92 6.74 -1.31
N ALA A 108 -11.79 7.98 -1.79
CA ALA A 108 -10.61 8.79 -1.58
C ALA A 108 -10.34 9.03 -0.09
N SER A 109 -11.35 9.44 0.68
CA SER A 109 -11.19 9.67 2.12
C SER A 109 -10.88 8.37 2.88
N ALA A 110 -11.54 7.26 2.55
CA ALA A 110 -11.29 5.98 3.22
C ALA A 110 -9.87 5.46 2.95
N PHE A 111 -9.45 5.43 1.68
CA PHE A 111 -8.09 5.03 1.31
C PHE A 111 -7.05 5.95 1.95
N PHE A 112 -7.28 7.27 1.90
CA PHE A 112 -6.35 8.23 2.47
C PHE A 112 -6.12 7.99 3.97
N LEU A 113 -7.20 7.80 4.72
CA LEU A 113 -7.13 7.56 6.17
C LEU A 113 -6.55 6.19 6.52
N ILE A 114 -6.87 5.15 5.75
CA ILE A 114 -6.40 3.78 6.02
C ILE A 114 -4.91 3.61 5.71
N GLU A 115 -4.42 4.26 4.66
CA GLU A 115 -3.00 4.26 4.32
C GLU A 115 -2.16 5.18 5.24
N MET A 116 -2.79 6.06 6.03
CA MET A 116 -2.07 6.99 6.89
C MET A 116 -1.40 6.24 8.05
N GLY A 117 -0.08 6.27 8.08
CA GLY A 117 0.78 5.57 9.03
C GLY A 117 1.02 4.11 8.68
N ASP A 118 0.59 3.63 7.50
CA ASP A 118 0.75 2.24 7.11
C ASP A 118 2.15 1.93 6.55
N LYS A 119 2.49 0.64 6.50
CA LYS A 119 3.76 0.10 5.98
C LYS A 119 4.12 0.65 4.60
N THR A 120 3.14 0.83 3.72
CA THR A 120 3.35 1.37 2.37
C THR A 120 3.77 2.84 2.41
N GLN A 121 3.24 3.61 3.37
CA GLN A 121 3.62 5.00 3.59
C GLN A 121 5.05 5.11 4.13
N VAL A 122 5.39 4.29 5.13
CA VAL A 122 6.76 4.22 5.68
C VAL A 122 7.76 3.78 4.60
N ALA A 123 7.44 2.75 3.82
CA ALA A 123 8.28 2.29 2.72
C ALA A 123 8.51 3.38 1.68
N THR A 124 7.46 4.12 1.31
CA THR A 124 7.55 5.24 0.36
C THR A 124 8.44 6.37 0.89
N ALA A 125 8.30 6.73 2.18
CA ALA A 125 9.16 7.70 2.84
C ALA A 125 10.64 7.27 2.82
N MET A 126 10.90 5.99 3.12
CA MET A 126 12.24 5.42 3.11
C MET A 126 12.87 5.37 1.71
N LEU A 127 12.08 5.01 0.70
CA LEU A 127 12.52 5.03 -0.69
C LEU A 127 12.83 6.45 -1.16
N ALA A 128 12.03 7.43 -0.75
CA ALA A 128 12.27 8.84 -1.05
C ALA A 128 13.55 9.35 -0.39
N ALA A 129 13.80 8.97 0.87
CA ALA A 129 15.04 9.25 1.58
C ALA A 129 16.27 8.62 0.90
N ARG A 130 16.14 7.38 0.39
CA ARG A 130 17.25 6.65 -0.25
C ARG A 130 17.60 7.18 -1.64
N PHE A 131 16.59 7.42 -2.48
CA PHE A 131 16.80 7.74 -3.89
C PHE A 131 16.89 9.24 -4.17
N GLU A 132 16.47 10.08 -3.22
CA GLU A 132 16.45 11.55 -3.33
C GLU A 132 15.73 12.04 -4.62
N ASN A 133 14.84 11.22 -5.18
CA ASN A 133 14.12 11.50 -6.42
C ASN A 133 12.61 11.33 -6.22
N LEU A 134 12.01 12.37 -5.63
CA LEU A 134 10.62 12.39 -5.21
C LEU A 134 9.64 12.05 -6.34
N PRO A 135 9.71 12.67 -7.55
CA PRO A 135 8.73 12.41 -8.60
C PRO A 135 8.71 10.96 -9.07
N LEU A 136 9.88 10.31 -9.18
CA LEU A 136 9.97 8.91 -9.59
C LEU A 136 9.53 7.95 -8.50
N VAL A 137 9.84 8.24 -7.23
CA VAL A 137 9.38 7.42 -6.11
C VAL A 137 7.86 7.50 -5.99
N VAL A 138 7.27 8.69 -6.06
CA VAL A 138 5.81 8.88 -6.01
C VAL A 138 5.14 8.22 -7.22
N ALA A 139 5.63 8.48 -8.43
CA ALA A 139 5.04 7.88 -9.64
C ALA A 139 5.09 6.34 -9.61
N GLY A 140 6.22 5.77 -9.19
CA GLY A 140 6.37 4.32 -9.13
C GLY A 140 5.57 3.69 -8.00
N SER A 141 5.58 4.26 -6.79
CA SER A 141 4.75 3.77 -5.68
C SER A 141 3.26 3.85 -6.00
N THR A 142 2.80 4.96 -6.59
CA THR A 142 1.40 5.09 -7.05
C THR A 142 1.07 4.05 -8.10
N LEU A 143 1.93 3.83 -9.10
CA LEU A 143 1.70 2.78 -10.09
C LEU A 143 1.62 1.41 -9.42
N GLY A 144 2.51 1.14 -8.46
CA GLY A 144 2.54 -0.12 -7.72
C GLY A 144 1.23 -0.40 -7.00
N MET A 145 0.66 0.62 -6.35
CA MET A 145 -0.63 0.56 -5.67
C MET A 145 -1.77 0.27 -6.65
N MET A 146 -1.78 0.96 -7.79
CA MET A 146 -2.81 0.84 -8.82
C MET A 146 -2.77 -0.52 -9.52
N LEU A 147 -1.59 -1.13 -9.66
CA LEU A 147 -1.43 -2.47 -10.23
C LEU A 147 -2.08 -3.57 -9.39
N VAL A 148 -2.29 -3.34 -8.09
CA VAL A 148 -2.96 -4.30 -7.21
C VAL A 148 -4.43 -3.95 -7.05
N ASN A 149 -4.72 -2.71 -6.69
CA ASN A 149 -6.08 -2.26 -6.39
C ASN A 149 -6.94 -2.09 -7.65
N GLY A 150 -6.38 -1.63 -8.77
CA GLY A 150 -7.10 -1.50 -10.03
C GLY A 150 -7.73 -2.82 -10.48
N PRO A 151 -6.94 -3.90 -10.62
CA PRO A 151 -7.47 -5.23 -10.92
C PRO A 151 -8.43 -5.76 -9.85
N ALA A 152 -8.15 -5.53 -8.57
CA ALA A 152 -9.03 -5.96 -7.48
C ALA A 152 -10.44 -5.31 -7.59
N VAL A 153 -10.50 -4.01 -7.94
CA VAL A 153 -11.75 -3.30 -8.20
C VAL A 153 -12.45 -3.80 -9.46
N LEU A 154 -11.71 -4.08 -10.53
CA LEU A 154 -12.28 -4.56 -11.80
C LEU A 154 -12.80 -6.01 -11.71
N LEU A 155 -12.13 -6.86 -10.94
CA LEU A 155 -12.50 -8.28 -10.75
C LEU A 155 -13.63 -8.47 -9.72
N GLY A 156 -13.78 -7.52 -8.77
CA GLY A 156 -14.89 -7.45 -7.84
C GLY A 156 -15.14 -8.74 -7.04
N GLU A 157 -16.41 -9.07 -6.83
CA GLU A 157 -16.88 -10.20 -5.98
C GLU A 157 -16.38 -11.59 -6.44
N THR A 158 -15.99 -11.72 -7.72
CA THR A 158 -15.52 -12.99 -8.30
C THR A 158 -14.13 -13.39 -7.80
N ALA A 159 -13.27 -12.42 -7.45
CA ALA A 159 -11.92 -12.67 -6.94
C ALA A 159 -11.90 -13.01 -5.45
N ALA A 160 -12.69 -12.30 -4.61
CA ALA A 160 -12.73 -12.54 -3.16
C ALA A 160 -13.06 -13.99 -2.78
N LYS A 161 -13.92 -14.66 -3.56
CA LYS A 161 -14.33 -16.06 -3.30
C LYS A 161 -13.30 -17.11 -3.73
N LYS A 162 -12.25 -16.73 -4.47
CA LYS A 162 -11.27 -17.67 -5.05
C LYS A 162 -9.82 -17.44 -4.61
N LEU A 163 -9.52 -16.36 -3.88
CA LEU A 163 -8.15 -16.05 -3.49
C LEU A 163 -7.69 -16.86 -2.27
N PRO A 164 -6.55 -17.55 -2.34
CA PRO A 164 -6.02 -18.28 -1.21
C PRO A 164 -5.30 -17.34 -0.23
N LEU A 165 -6.07 -16.60 0.57
CA LEU A 165 -5.58 -15.56 1.49
C LEU A 165 -4.45 -16.05 2.42
N LYS A 166 -4.45 -17.34 2.80
CA LYS A 166 -3.39 -17.95 3.61
C LYS A 166 -2.03 -17.94 2.91
N TRP A 167 -1.98 -18.30 1.63
CA TRP A 167 -0.74 -18.38 0.86
C TRP A 167 -0.20 -16.99 0.51
N ILE A 168 -1.10 -16.05 0.24
CA ILE A 168 -0.76 -14.64 -0.01
C ILE A 168 -0.11 -14.02 1.22
N ARG A 169 -0.71 -14.22 2.39
CA ARG A 169 -0.20 -13.75 3.68
C ARG A 169 1.19 -14.31 3.99
N LEU A 170 1.39 -15.60 3.71
CA LEU A 170 2.69 -16.25 3.88
C LEU A 170 3.75 -15.65 2.95
N ALA A 171 3.40 -15.42 1.67
CA ALA A 171 4.31 -14.79 0.72
C ALA A 171 4.70 -13.36 1.14
N ALA A 172 3.74 -12.57 1.63
CA ALA A 172 4.00 -11.22 2.16
C ALA A 172 4.93 -11.26 3.38
N ALA A 173 4.65 -12.14 4.36
CA ALA A 173 5.50 -12.32 5.54
C ALA A 173 6.95 -12.69 5.16
N VAL A 174 7.13 -13.60 4.19
CA VAL A 174 8.45 -13.99 3.67
C VAL A 174 9.15 -12.82 2.99
N GLY A 175 8.44 -12.05 2.15
CA GLY A 175 9.00 -10.88 1.46
C GLY A 175 9.47 -9.79 2.42
N PHE A 176 8.67 -9.47 3.45
CA PHE A 176 9.05 -8.52 4.50
C PHE A 176 10.25 -9.03 5.31
N ALA A 177 10.26 -10.31 5.68
CA ALA A 177 11.36 -10.90 6.43
C ALA A 177 12.67 -10.87 5.62
N ALA A 178 12.64 -11.29 4.36
CA ALA A 178 13.80 -11.28 3.48
C ALA A 178 14.35 -9.86 3.28
N THR A 179 13.47 -8.87 3.10
CA THR A 179 13.86 -7.47 2.94
C THR A 179 14.47 -6.89 4.21
N GLY A 180 13.88 -7.17 5.38
CA GLY A 180 14.43 -6.74 6.67
C GLY A 180 15.81 -7.34 6.95
N LEU A 181 15.99 -8.64 6.70
CA LEU A 181 17.28 -9.32 6.83
C LEU A 181 18.31 -8.77 5.84
N TRP A 182 17.94 -8.53 4.59
CA TRP A 182 18.84 -7.91 3.61
C TRP A 182 19.31 -6.55 4.11
N ILE A 183 18.40 -5.67 4.53
CA ILE A 183 18.76 -4.33 4.99
C ILE A 183 19.69 -4.39 6.22
N LEU A 184 19.48 -5.34 7.14
CA LEU A 184 20.33 -5.48 8.32
C LEU A 184 21.72 -6.06 8.02
N PHE A 185 21.85 -6.95 7.05
CA PHE A 185 23.07 -7.75 6.86
C PHE A 185 23.80 -7.52 5.53
N ALA A 186 23.21 -6.78 4.59
CA ALA A 186 23.90 -6.42 3.36
C ALA A 186 25.01 -5.38 3.62
N PRO A 187 26.17 -5.53 2.95
CA PRO A 187 27.31 -4.63 3.10
C PRO A 187 27.06 -3.23 2.54
#